data_AF-A0A930WWY6-F1
#
_entry.id   AF-A0A930WWY6-F1
#
_cell.length_a   1.000
_cell.length_b   1.000
_cell.length_c   1.000
_cell.angle_alpha   90.00
_cell.angle_beta   90.00
_cell.angle_gamma   90.00
#
_symmetry.space_group_name_H-M   'P 1'
#
loop_
_entity.id
_entity.type
_entity.pdbx_description
1 polymer ?
#
loop_
_entity_poly.entity_id
_entity_poly.type
_entity_poly.pdbx_seq_one_letter_code
_entity_poly.pdbx_strand_id
1 'polypeptide(L)'
;WAELRDKVKADGLYHQNRLAVAPNGSISYINDVSASIHPITQRIEERQEKKIGKIYYPAAGLSTETIPYYTSAYDMDMRKVIDVYAAATEHVDQGLSLTLFMRSDIPTGLYEWKKENKQTTRDLSILRNYAFNKGIKSIYYVRTFTDDGGEVGANQCESCVI
;
A
#
# COMPACT_ATOMS: atom_id res chain seq x y z
N TRP A 1 8.54 -0.81 30.00
CA TRP A 1 9.69 -0.17 29.32
C TRP A 1 10.89 0.08 30.24
N ALA A 2 10.75 0.71 31.41
CA ALA A 2 11.89 0.95 32.32
C ALA A 2 12.64 -0.35 32.71
N GLU A 3 11.90 -1.38 33.11
CA GLU A 3 12.47 -2.69 33.43
C GLU A 3 13.20 -3.33 32.24
N LEU A 4 12.60 -3.29 31.04
CA LEU A 4 13.21 -3.84 29.83
C LEU A 4 14.53 -3.12 29.48
N ARG A 5 14.57 -1.79 29.64
CA ARG A 5 15.79 -0.99 29.43
C ARG A 5 16.91 -1.43 30.37
N ASP A 6 16.58 -1.69 31.63
CA ASP A 6 17.58 -2.08 32.64
C ASP A 6 18.11 -3.49 32.37
N LYS A 7 17.26 -4.42 31.92
CA LYS A 7 17.68 -5.75 31.42
C LYS A 7 18.60 -5.65 30.19
N VAL A 8 18.23 -4.84 29.19
CA VAL A 8 19.06 -4.64 27.98
C VAL A 8 20.44 -4.07 28.32
N LYS A 9 20.56 -3.20 29.32
CA LYS A 9 21.86 -2.69 29.76
C LYS A 9 22.72 -3.74 30.46
N ALA A 10 22.12 -4.65 31.20
CA ALA A 10 22.82 -5.71 31.93
C ALA A 10 23.25 -6.85 31.01
N ASP A 11 22.34 -7.32 30.15
CA ASP A 11 22.50 -8.55 29.38
C ASP A 11 22.84 -8.31 27.91
N GLY A 12 22.64 -7.07 27.43
CA GLY A 12 22.79 -6.72 26.02
C GLY A 12 21.64 -7.20 25.13
N LEU A 13 21.86 -7.14 23.81
CA LEU A 13 20.98 -7.69 22.78
C LEU A 13 21.80 -8.55 21.83
N TYR A 14 21.26 -9.70 21.44
CA TYR A 14 21.93 -10.60 20.49
C TYR A 14 21.93 -10.06 19.05
N HIS A 15 20.85 -9.38 18.66
CA HIS A 15 20.68 -8.85 17.30
C HIS A 15 20.82 -7.33 17.30
N GLN A 16 21.65 -6.81 16.38
CA GLN A 16 21.79 -5.37 16.15
C GLN A 16 20.49 -4.74 15.62
N ASN A 17 19.77 -5.45 14.74
CA ASN A 17 18.50 -5.04 14.15
C ASN A 17 17.52 -6.21 14.14
N ARG A 18 16.21 -5.96 14.24
CA ARG A 18 15.19 -7.01 14.42
C ARG A 18 13.98 -6.85 13.50
N LEU A 19 13.57 -5.64 13.15
CA LEU A 19 12.33 -5.38 12.43
C LEU A 19 12.60 -4.70 11.09
N ALA A 20 12.02 -5.25 10.03
CA ALA A 20 11.95 -4.65 8.71
C ALA A 20 10.64 -5.12 8.05
N VAL A 21 10.00 -4.22 7.29
CA VAL A 21 8.76 -4.56 6.56
C VAL A 21 9.06 -4.59 5.07
N ALA A 22 9.31 -5.80 4.56
CA ALA A 22 9.48 -6.07 3.14
C ALA A 22 8.12 -6.19 2.42
N PRO A 23 8.07 -6.07 1.09
CA PRO A 23 6.88 -6.46 0.35
C PRO A 23 6.75 -7.99 0.40
N ASN A 24 5.52 -8.48 0.58
CA ASN A 24 5.16 -9.89 0.40
C ASN A 24 4.57 -10.08 -1.00
N GLY A 25 5.25 -10.89 -1.81
CA GLY A 25 4.76 -11.32 -3.12
C GLY A 25 3.81 -12.51 -2.97
N SER A 26 4.12 -13.62 -3.64
CA SER A 26 3.25 -14.82 -3.65
C SER A 26 2.93 -15.41 -2.27
N ILE A 27 3.75 -15.15 -1.26
CA ILE A 27 3.54 -15.64 0.11
C ILE A 27 2.31 -15.01 0.77
N SER A 28 1.84 -13.83 0.35
CA SER A 28 0.61 -13.22 0.87
C SER A 28 -0.61 -14.07 0.52
N TYR A 29 -0.65 -14.64 -0.69
CA TYR A 29 -1.73 -15.51 -1.15
C TYR A 29 -1.82 -16.80 -0.34
N ILE A 30 -0.66 -17.38 0.01
CA ILE A 30 -0.61 -18.60 0.82
C ILE A 30 -1.11 -18.34 2.26
N ASN A 31 -0.80 -17.17 2.80
CA ASN A 31 -1.18 -16.80 4.17
C ASN A 31 -2.55 -16.12 4.27
N ASP A 32 -3.22 -15.92 3.14
CA ASP A 32 -4.49 -15.21 3.03
C ASP A 32 -4.49 -13.82 3.69
N VAL A 33 -3.52 -12.99 3.32
CA VAL A 33 -3.37 -11.61 3.83
C VAL A 33 -3.15 -10.61 2.70
N SER A 34 -3.46 -9.34 2.97
CA SER A 34 -3.12 -8.25 2.06
C SER A 34 -1.59 -8.07 1.92
N ALA A 35 -1.19 -7.45 0.82
CA ALA A 35 0.21 -7.17 0.60
C ALA A 35 0.72 -6.04 1.54
N SER A 36 1.71 -6.36 2.37
CA SER A 36 2.37 -5.47 3.33
C SER A 36 1.36 -4.74 4.23
N ILE A 37 1.74 -3.55 4.71
CA ILE A 37 0.89 -2.66 5.52
C ILE A 37 0.22 -1.55 4.68
N HIS A 38 0.37 -1.59 3.36
CA HIS A 38 -0.31 -0.66 2.46
C HIS A 38 -1.70 -1.21 2.06
N PRO A 39 -2.61 -0.36 1.55
CA PRO A 39 -3.91 -0.82 1.08
C PRO A 39 -3.79 -1.82 -0.08
N ILE A 40 -4.86 -2.58 -0.29
CA ILE A 40 -4.99 -3.47 -1.45
C ILE A 40 -4.97 -2.66 -2.76
N THR A 41 -4.43 -3.24 -3.84
CA THR A 41 -4.47 -2.60 -5.16
C THR A 41 -5.78 -2.87 -5.90
N GLN A 42 -6.34 -4.06 -5.70
CA GLN A 42 -7.60 -4.50 -6.30
C GLN A 42 -8.38 -5.34 -5.29
N ARG A 43 -9.71 -5.22 -5.28
CA ARG A 43 -10.61 -6.06 -4.47
C ARG A 43 -10.53 -7.51 -4.91
N ILE A 44 -10.45 -7.74 -6.21
CA ILE A 44 -10.16 -9.04 -6.82
C ILE A 44 -8.95 -8.81 -7.72
N GLU A 45 -7.83 -9.41 -7.35
CA GLU A 45 -6.60 -9.33 -8.11
C GLU A 45 -6.59 -10.37 -9.24
N GLU A 46 -6.38 -9.92 -10.47
CA GLU A 46 -6.15 -10.82 -11.60
C GLU A 46 -4.65 -11.10 -11.77
N ARG A 47 -4.29 -12.38 -11.90
CA ARG A 47 -2.93 -12.84 -12.20
C ARG A 47 -2.90 -13.75 -13.42
N GLN A 48 -1.91 -13.55 -14.28
CA GLN A 48 -1.65 -14.42 -15.43
C GLN A 48 -0.64 -15.50 -15.07
N GLU A 49 -1.12 -16.74 -15.03
CA GLU A 49 -0.34 -17.92 -14.75
C GLU A 49 -0.10 -18.74 -16.01
N LYS A 50 1.18 -18.96 -16.34
CA LYS A 50 1.64 -19.47 -17.63
C LYS A 50 0.94 -20.75 -18.12
N LYS A 51 0.46 -21.59 -17.22
CA LYS A 51 -0.15 -22.89 -17.55
C LYS A 51 -1.68 -22.91 -17.50
N ILE A 52 -2.30 -21.98 -16.77
CA ILE A 52 -3.73 -22.04 -16.41
C ILE A 52 -4.50 -20.84 -16.96
N GLY A 53 -3.81 -19.79 -17.42
CA GLY A 53 -4.43 -18.56 -17.90
C GLY A 53 -4.59 -17.57 -16.76
N LYS A 54 -5.81 -17.08 -16.52
CA LYS A 54 -6.10 -16.08 -15.49
C LYS A 54 -6.50 -16.75 -14.17
N ILE A 55 -5.96 -16.26 -13.05
CA ILE A 55 -6.35 -16.62 -11.69
C ILE A 55 -6.85 -15.36 -11.00
N TYR A 56 -7.92 -15.49 -10.22
CA TYR A 56 -8.52 -14.39 -9.48
C TYR A 56 -8.34 -14.61 -7.98
N TYR A 57 -7.81 -13.60 -7.30
CA TYR A 57 -7.57 -13.62 -5.86
C TYR A 57 -8.37 -12.50 -5.18
N PRO A 58 -9.51 -12.81 -4.53
CA PRO A 58 -10.23 -11.81 -3.75
C PRO A 58 -9.40 -11.41 -2.53
N ALA A 59 -9.50 -10.14 -2.13
CA ALA A 59 -8.87 -9.67 -0.90
C ALA A 59 -9.39 -10.49 0.30
N ALA A 60 -8.48 -10.85 1.21
CA ALA A 60 -8.81 -11.61 2.41
C ALA A 60 -9.96 -10.94 3.19
N GLY A 61 -11.04 -11.67 3.47
CA GLY A 61 -12.23 -11.16 4.16
C GLY A 61 -13.21 -10.34 3.31
N LEU A 62 -13.02 -10.27 1.98
CA LEU A 62 -13.94 -9.60 1.07
C LEU A 62 -15.29 -10.33 0.99
N SER A 63 -16.37 -9.59 1.24
CA SER A 63 -17.75 -10.03 1.16
C SER A 63 -18.64 -8.84 0.80
N THR A 64 -19.90 -9.08 0.44
CA THR A 64 -20.86 -8.00 0.14
C THR A 64 -20.97 -6.96 1.27
N GLU A 65 -20.90 -7.41 2.52
CA GLU A 65 -20.98 -6.55 3.70
C GLU A 65 -19.69 -5.76 3.95
N THR A 66 -18.53 -6.31 3.56
CA THR A 66 -17.22 -5.72 3.86
C THR A 66 -16.64 -4.90 2.71
N ILE A 67 -17.20 -4.98 1.48
CA ILE A 67 -16.78 -4.21 0.30
C ILE A 67 -16.47 -2.72 0.59
N PRO A 68 -17.28 -1.98 1.38
CA PRO A 68 -17.01 -0.56 1.66
C PRO A 68 -15.66 -0.28 2.34
N TYR A 69 -15.09 -1.26 3.06
CA TYR A 69 -13.80 -1.12 3.76
C TYR A 69 -12.59 -1.34 2.84
N TYR A 70 -12.79 -1.90 1.65
CA TYR A 70 -11.73 -2.23 0.70
C TYR A 70 -11.62 -1.15 -0.39
N THR A 71 -11.06 0.00 -0.03
CA THR A 71 -10.67 1.05 -0.99
C THR A 71 -9.32 0.70 -1.62
N SER A 72 -9.23 0.80 -2.96
CA SER A 72 -7.98 0.60 -3.68
C SER A 72 -6.94 1.65 -3.28
N ALA A 73 -5.67 1.23 -3.21
CA ALA A 73 -4.54 2.13 -3.00
C ALA A 73 -4.44 3.25 -4.07
N TYR A 74 -4.95 3.01 -5.29
CA TYR A 74 -4.97 4.01 -6.37
C TYR A 74 -6.06 5.07 -6.20
N ASP A 75 -7.07 4.80 -5.36
CA ASP A 75 -8.20 5.68 -5.07
C ASP A 75 -8.07 6.36 -3.70
N MET A 76 -6.90 6.24 -3.09
CA MET A 76 -6.59 6.79 -1.78
C MET A 76 -5.60 7.95 -1.89
N ASP A 77 -5.78 8.98 -1.06
CA ASP A 77 -4.78 10.03 -0.87
C ASP A 77 -3.50 9.41 -0.29
N MET A 78 -2.40 9.49 -1.03
CA MET A 78 -1.12 8.92 -0.64
C MET A 78 -0.53 9.48 0.64
N ARG A 79 -0.96 10.68 1.08
CA ARG A 79 -0.59 11.22 2.40
C ARG A 79 -1.09 10.32 3.53
N LYS A 80 -2.28 9.71 3.40
CA LYS A 80 -2.81 8.78 4.41
C LYS A 80 -1.96 7.51 4.52
N VAL A 81 -1.53 6.97 3.38
CA VAL A 81 -0.63 5.79 3.37
C VAL A 81 0.74 6.16 3.94
N ILE A 82 1.27 7.33 3.57
CA ILE A 82 2.51 7.85 4.16
C ILE A 82 2.36 7.99 5.69
N ASP A 83 1.23 8.49 6.18
CA ASP A 83 1.01 8.67 7.63
C ASP A 83 0.96 7.34 8.38
N VAL A 84 0.37 6.29 7.80
CA VAL A 84 0.40 4.93 8.37
C VAL A 84 1.83 4.41 8.44
N TYR A 85 2.61 4.57 7.37
CA TYR A 85 4.02 4.16 7.36
C TYR A 85 4.87 4.98 8.33
N ALA A 86 4.58 6.27 8.50
CA ALA A 86 5.28 7.13 9.44
C ALA A 86 5.04 6.68 10.89
N ALA A 87 3.78 6.36 11.23
CA ALA A 87 3.44 5.79 12.53
C ALA A 87 4.16 4.46 12.80
N ALA A 88 4.24 3.57 11.79
CA ALA A 88 4.99 2.33 11.92
C ALA A 88 6.52 2.53 12.02
N THR A 89 7.04 3.56 11.34
CA THR A 89 8.49 3.86 11.27
C THR A 89 9.08 4.17 12.64
N GLU A 90 8.31 4.73 13.58
CA GLU A 90 8.74 5.01 14.96
C GLU A 90 9.18 3.73 15.70
N HIS A 91 8.62 2.58 15.33
CA HIS A 91 8.79 1.31 16.05
C HIS A 91 9.57 0.25 15.25
N VAL A 92 9.94 0.54 14.00
CA VAL A 92 10.74 -0.34 13.13
C VAL A 92 12.16 0.20 13.05
N ASP A 93 13.13 -0.57 13.54
CA ASP A 93 14.53 -0.16 13.62
C ASP A 93 15.19 -0.03 12.24
N GLN A 94 14.85 -0.88 11.28
CA GLN A 94 15.35 -0.78 9.90
C GLN A 94 14.44 0.09 9.02
N GLY A 95 13.79 -0.48 8.00
CA GLY A 95 12.97 0.25 7.04
C GLY A 95 11.71 -0.51 6.63
N LEU A 96 10.85 0.20 5.93
CA LEU A 96 9.58 -0.32 5.41
C LEU A 96 9.50 -0.01 3.93
N SER A 97 9.11 -1.00 3.12
CA SER A 97 8.93 -0.82 1.68
C SER A 97 7.64 -0.06 1.38
N LEU A 98 7.73 1.28 1.37
CA LEU A 98 6.64 2.16 0.99
C LEU A 98 6.55 2.31 -0.52
N THR A 99 5.41 1.91 -1.09
CA THR A 99 5.07 2.15 -2.50
C THR A 99 4.06 3.29 -2.61
N LEU A 100 4.30 4.23 -3.53
CA LEU A 100 3.31 5.25 -3.88
C LEU A 100 2.47 4.76 -5.06
N PHE A 101 1.17 4.64 -4.86
CA PHE A 101 0.20 4.21 -5.86
C PHE A 101 -0.46 5.43 -6.48
N MET A 102 -0.31 5.60 -7.79
CA MET A 102 -0.79 6.76 -8.52
C MET A 102 -1.61 6.30 -9.72
N ARG A 103 -2.71 6.99 -10.03
CA ARG A 103 -3.35 6.85 -11.35
C ARG A 103 -2.63 7.75 -12.36
N SER A 104 -2.60 7.33 -13.63
CA SER A 104 -2.19 8.19 -14.75
C SER A 104 -3.11 9.41 -14.86
N ASP A 105 -4.38 9.19 -14.53
CA ASP A 105 -5.46 10.17 -14.53
C ASP A 105 -6.08 10.17 -13.13
N ILE A 106 -5.65 11.17 -12.35
CA ILE A 106 -5.99 11.38 -10.95
C ILE A 106 -7.43 11.92 -10.86
N PRO A 107 -8.30 11.31 -10.03
CA PRO A 107 -9.66 11.79 -9.82
C PRO A 107 -9.70 13.23 -9.31
N THR A 108 -10.64 14.01 -9.85
CA THR A 108 -10.87 15.39 -9.40
C THR A 108 -11.23 15.41 -7.92
N GLY A 109 -10.62 16.31 -7.15
CA GLY A 109 -10.86 16.45 -5.72
C GLY A 109 -10.05 15.52 -4.83
N LEU A 110 -9.29 14.55 -5.37
CA LEU A 110 -8.42 13.68 -4.55
C LEU A 110 -7.29 14.48 -3.87
N TYR A 111 -6.74 15.45 -4.59
CA TYR A 111 -5.68 16.32 -4.11
C TYR A 111 -6.02 17.78 -4.39
N GLU A 112 -5.90 18.64 -3.38
CA GLU A 112 -6.30 20.04 -3.45
C GLU A 112 -5.47 20.88 -4.44
N TRP A 113 -4.24 20.44 -4.76
CA TRP A 113 -3.36 21.14 -5.69
C TRP A 113 -3.61 20.78 -7.16
N LYS A 114 -4.47 19.79 -7.43
CA LYS A 114 -4.74 19.30 -8.79
C LYS A 114 -5.83 20.15 -9.44
N LYS A 115 -5.47 20.77 -10.57
CA LYS A 115 -6.40 21.47 -11.48
C LYS A 115 -6.79 20.65 -12.70
N GLU A 116 -5.90 19.75 -13.11
CA GLU A 116 -6.07 18.85 -14.25
C GLU A 116 -5.93 17.41 -13.77
N ASN A 117 -6.59 16.48 -14.43
CA ASN A 117 -6.59 15.08 -14.00
C ASN A 117 -5.24 14.38 -14.27
N LYS A 118 -4.46 14.83 -15.26
CA LYS A 118 -3.23 14.11 -15.63
C LYS A 118 -2.19 14.13 -14.50
N GLN A 119 -1.62 12.97 -14.19
CA GLN A 119 -0.50 12.86 -13.26
C GLN A 119 0.73 13.58 -13.80
N THR A 120 1.43 14.29 -12.92
CA THR A 120 2.65 15.04 -13.23
C THR A 120 3.78 14.64 -12.29
N THR A 121 5.01 14.93 -12.69
CA THR A 121 6.19 14.77 -11.82
C THR A 121 6.14 15.67 -10.59
N ARG A 122 5.46 16.82 -10.66
CA ARG A 122 5.23 17.71 -9.51
C ARG A 122 4.41 17.04 -8.42
N ASP A 123 3.42 16.23 -8.80
CA ASP A 123 2.60 15.47 -7.85
C ASP A 123 3.46 14.49 -7.04
N LEU A 124 4.38 13.80 -7.72
CA LEU A 124 5.35 12.91 -7.06
C LEU A 124 6.29 13.67 -6.14
N SER A 125 6.78 14.84 -6.55
CA SER A 125 7.66 15.67 -5.72
C SER A 125 6.97 16.15 -4.45
N ILE A 126 5.69 16.55 -4.53
CA ILE A 126 4.89 16.94 -3.35
C ILE A 126 4.79 15.77 -2.36
N LEU A 127 4.41 14.57 -2.84
CA LEU A 127 4.27 13.39 -1.99
C LEU A 127 5.60 12.93 -1.40
N ARG A 128 6.70 12.99 -2.16
CA ARG A 128 8.05 12.67 -1.68
C ARG A 128 8.50 13.65 -0.59
N ASN A 129 8.25 14.95 -0.77
CA ASN A 129 8.57 15.96 0.24
C ASN A 129 7.70 15.79 1.49
N TYR A 130 6.43 15.42 1.33
CA TYR A 130 5.55 15.08 2.46
C TYR A 130 6.09 13.87 3.24
N ALA A 131 6.47 12.79 2.55
CA ALA A 131 7.07 11.61 3.16
C ALA A 131 8.38 11.95 3.90
N PHE A 132 9.24 12.75 3.29
CA PHE A 132 10.47 13.23 3.93
C PHE A 132 10.17 14.00 5.22
N ASN A 133 9.22 14.95 5.17
CA ASN A 133 8.84 15.73 6.35
C ASN A 133 8.20 14.87 7.46
N LYS A 134 7.55 13.77 7.09
CA LYS A 134 6.97 12.79 8.04
C LYS A 134 8.00 11.81 8.61
N GLY A 135 9.27 11.90 8.21
CA GLY A 135 10.34 11.04 8.72
C GLY A 135 10.38 9.65 8.09
N ILE A 136 9.78 9.46 6.92
CA ILE A 136 9.89 8.20 6.17
C ILE A 136 11.35 7.95 5.78
N LYS A 137 11.86 6.76 6.12
CA LYS A 137 13.25 6.37 5.87
C LYS A 137 13.55 6.06 4.40
N SER A 138 12.60 5.48 3.67
CA SER A 138 12.77 5.11 2.26
C SER A 138 11.44 5.01 1.51
N ILE A 139 11.50 5.19 0.18
CA ILE A 139 10.42 4.91 -0.76
C ILE A 139 10.94 3.82 -1.71
N TYR A 140 10.18 2.74 -1.85
CA TYR A 140 10.58 1.58 -2.64
C TYR A 140 10.40 1.83 -4.14
N TYR A 141 9.17 2.10 -4.60
CA TYR A 141 8.91 2.53 -5.97
C TYR A 141 7.61 3.32 -6.07
N VAL A 142 7.39 3.96 -7.22
CA VAL A 142 6.13 4.60 -7.60
C VAL A 142 5.45 3.69 -8.60
N ARG A 143 4.21 3.27 -8.33
CA ARG A 143 3.40 2.45 -9.22
C ARG A 143 2.34 3.32 -9.86
N THR A 144 2.41 3.49 -11.17
CA THR A 144 1.37 4.18 -11.94
C THR A 144 0.41 3.17 -12.53
N PHE A 145 -0.88 3.31 -12.24
CA PHE A 145 -1.96 2.61 -12.92
C PHE A 145 -2.42 3.44 -14.12
N THR A 146 -2.34 2.84 -15.30
CA THR A 146 -2.90 3.41 -16.52
C THR A 146 -4.16 2.62 -16.85
N ASP A 147 -5.29 3.32 -16.95
CA ASP A 147 -6.52 2.72 -17.42
C ASP A 147 -6.44 2.58 -18.95
N ASP A 148 -6.56 1.36 -19.47
CA ASP A 148 -6.59 1.08 -20.90
C ASP A 148 -8.03 1.05 -21.46
N GLY A 149 -9.04 1.31 -20.62
CA GLY A 149 -10.45 1.41 -21.02
C GLY A 149 -11.06 0.10 -21.53
N GLY A 150 -10.37 -1.03 -21.35
CA GLY A 150 -10.78 -2.33 -21.90
C GLY A 150 -11.81 -3.06 -21.04
N GLU A 151 -11.74 -2.93 -19.71
CA GLU A 151 -12.57 -3.69 -18.77
C GLU A 151 -12.86 -2.86 -17.51
N VAL A 152 -14.12 -2.83 -17.06
CA VAL A 152 -14.49 -2.28 -15.75
C VAL A 152 -13.80 -3.13 -14.69
N GLY A 153 -12.73 -2.61 -14.08
CA GLY A 153 -11.94 -3.36 -13.11
C GLY A 153 -12.78 -3.76 -11.90
N ALA A 154 -12.44 -4.87 -11.24
CA ALA A 154 -13.17 -5.40 -10.07
C ALA A 154 -13.36 -4.40 -8.91
N ASN A 155 -12.64 -3.26 -8.93
CA ASN A 155 -12.80 -2.16 -7.98
C ASN A 155 -14.04 -1.29 -8.23
N GLN A 156 -14.56 -1.29 -9.45
CA GLN A 156 -15.68 -0.46 -9.92
C GLN A 156 -17.00 -1.25 -10.03
N CYS A 157 -16.96 -2.57 -9.84
CA CYS A 157 -18.17 -3.40 -9.82
C CYS A 157 -18.95 -3.16 -8.52
N GLU A 158 -20.03 -2.38 -8.60
CA GLU A 158 -21.02 -2.18 -7.53
C GLU A 158 -22.12 -3.24 -7.54
N SER A 159 -22.22 -4.03 -8.61
CA SER A 159 -23.35 -4.93 -8.85
C SER A 159 -22.92 -6.24 -9.53
N CYS A 160 -22.61 -7.25 -8.72
CA CYS A 160 -22.99 -8.63 -9.05
C CYS A 160 -24.11 -9.05 -8.09
N VAL A 161 -25.22 -8.29 -8.13
CA VAL A 161 -26.49 -8.76 -7.58
C VAL A 161 -27.03 -9.76 -8.60
N ILE A 162 -27.16 -11.03 -8.20
CA ILE A 162 -28.15 -11.91 -8.81
C ILE A 162 -29.52 -11.42 -8.35
#